data_AF-A0A9E2PIM1-F1
#
_entry.id   AF-A0A9E2PIM1-F1
#
_cell.length_a   1.000
_cell.length_b   1.000
_cell.length_c   1.000
_cell.angle_alpha   90.00
_cell.angle_beta   90.00
_cell.angle_gamma   90.00
#
_symmetry.space_group_name_H-M   'P 1'
#
loop_
_entity.id
_entity.type
_entity.pdbx_description
1 polymer ?
#
loop_
_entity_poly.entity_id
_entity_poly.type
_entity_poly.pdbx_seq_one_letter_code
_entity_poly.pdbx_strand_id
1 'polypeptide(L)'
;MDRHINKFLTYLEIEKNASAYTLLNYHIDLKQLRHFLSGKDARQVERLDIRKYLAFLKGRNLQKRTLARKLSTFRSFFKFLLRE
;
A
#
# COMPACT_ATOMS: atom_id res chain seq x y z
N MET A 1 1.48 -8.20 -8.25
CA MET A 1 0.93 -7.20 -7.29
C MET A 1 -0.38 -6.53 -7.77
N ASP A 2 -0.53 -6.12 -9.02
CA ASP A 2 -1.72 -5.36 -9.48
C ASP A 2 -3.07 -6.07 -9.27
N ARG A 3 -3.12 -7.37 -9.55
CA ARG A 3 -4.30 -8.19 -9.27
C ARG A 3 -4.74 -8.10 -7.80
N HIS A 4 -3.78 -8.17 -6.88
CA HIS A 4 -4.04 -8.06 -5.44
C HIS A 4 -4.50 -6.65 -5.04
N ILE A 5 -3.90 -5.60 -5.65
CA ILE A 5 -4.35 -4.22 -5.43
C ILE A 5 -5.81 -4.07 -5.84
N ASN A 6 -6.19 -4.56 -7.02
CA ASN A 6 -7.58 -4.45 -7.50
C ASN A 6 -8.55 -5.19 -6.58
N LYS A 7 -8.24 -6.44 -6.19
CA LYS A 7 -9.06 -7.20 -5.23
C LYS A 7 -9.22 -6.46 -3.90
N PHE A 8 -8.14 -5.88 -3.38
CA PHE A 8 -8.18 -5.13 -2.14
C PHE A 8 -9.01 -3.84 -2.26
N LEU A 9 -8.93 -3.13 -3.38
CA LEU A 9 -9.75 -1.93 -3.61
C LEU A 9 -11.24 -2.30 -3.72
N THR A 10 -11.58 -3.38 -4.41
CA THR A 10 -12.95 -3.92 -4.45
C THR A 10 -13.42 -4.32 -3.05
N TYR A 11 -12.57 -4.95 -2.25
CA TYR A 11 -12.88 -5.24 -0.85
C TYR A 11 -13.16 -3.96 -0.05
N LEU A 12 -12.33 -2.93 -0.19
CA LEU A 12 -12.56 -1.66 0.51
C LEU A 12 -13.87 -0.97 0.06
N GLU A 13 -14.17 -1.02 -1.23
CA GLU A 13 -15.38 -0.44 -1.80
C GLU A 13 -16.63 -1.16 -1.29
N ILE A 14 -16.69 -2.49 -1.45
CA ILE A 14 -17.90 -3.28 -1.17
C ILE A 14 -18.06 -3.56 0.32
N GLU A 15 -17.00 -4.05 0.98
CA GLU A 15 -17.09 -4.55 2.37
C GLU A 15 -16.85 -3.46 3.41
N LYS A 16 -16.18 -2.36 3.02
CA LYS A 16 -15.85 -1.25 3.93
C LYS A 16 -16.54 0.06 3.57
N ASN A 17 -17.32 0.09 2.48
CA ASN A 17 -17.99 1.28 1.97
C ASN A 17 -17.04 2.49 1.89
N ALA A 18 -15.80 2.23 1.45
CA ALA A 18 -14.76 3.25 1.40
C ALA A 18 -15.10 4.28 0.31
N SER A 19 -14.97 5.57 0.65
CA SER A 19 -15.23 6.65 -0.31
C SER A 19 -14.27 6.62 -1.50
N ALA A 20 -14.67 7.19 -2.63
CA ALA A 20 -13.84 7.28 -3.84
C ALA A 20 -12.45 7.91 -3.56
N TYR A 21 -12.39 8.95 -2.73
CA TYR A 21 -11.13 9.57 -2.31
C TYR A 21 -10.28 8.64 -1.44
N THR A 22 -10.91 7.80 -0.61
CA THR A 22 -10.19 6.77 0.16
C THR A 22 -9.59 5.76 -0.80
N LEU A 23 -10.39 5.17 -1.70
CA LEU A 23 -9.92 4.21 -2.71
C LEU A 23 -8.78 4.77 -3.55
N LEU A 24 -8.89 6.02 -4.03
CA LEU A 24 -7.86 6.69 -4.80
C LEU A 24 -6.54 6.82 -4.01
N ASN A 25 -6.60 7.25 -2.75
CA ASN A 25 -5.42 7.36 -1.90
C ASN A 25 -4.74 6.01 -1.66
N TYR A 26 -5.53 4.95 -1.45
CA TYR A 26 -5.00 3.59 -1.32
C TYR A 26 -4.35 3.12 -2.63
N HIS A 27 -5.01 3.36 -3.77
CA HIS A 27 -4.49 2.99 -5.09
C HIS A 27 -3.14 3.66 -5.38
N ILE A 28 -3.05 4.99 -5.21
CA ILE A 28 -1.83 5.77 -5.45
C ILE A 28 -0.68 5.24 -4.60
N ASP A 29 -0.90 5.00 -3.31
CA ASP A 29 0.12 4.50 -2.42
C ASP A 29 0.64 3.12 -2.81
N LEU A 30 -0.27 2.21 -3.13
CA LEU A 30 0.08 0.83 -3.49
C LEU A 30 0.78 0.77 -4.85
N LYS A 31 0.40 1.60 -5.81
CA LYS A 31 1.12 1.73 -7.10
C LYS A 31 2.53 2.27 -6.91
N GLN A 32 2.72 3.26 -6.04
CA GLN A 32 4.04 3.80 -5.73
C GLN A 32 4.93 2.76 -5.03
N LEU A 33 4.39 1.99 -4.08
CA LEU A 33 5.11 0.89 -3.45
C LEU A 33 5.48 -0.19 -4.48
N ARG A 34 4.54 -0.63 -5.32
CA ARG A 34 4.77 -1.59 -6.41
C ARG A 34 5.92 -1.17 -7.31
N HIS A 35 5.93 0.10 -7.70
CA HIS A 35 6.98 0.66 -8.55
C HIS A 35 8.34 0.63 -7.86
N PHE A 36 8.41 1.01 -6.57
CA PHE A 36 9.65 0.92 -5.79
C PHE A 36 10.16 -0.52 -5.67
N LEU A 37 9.27 -1.49 -5.51
CA LEU A 37 9.61 -2.91 -5.42
C LEU A 37 9.89 -3.55 -6.78
N SER A 38 9.95 -2.77 -7.86
CA SER A 38 10.22 -3.25 -9.22
C SER A 38 9.30 -4.41 -9.64
N GLY A 39 8.02 -4.35 -9.23
CA GLY A 39 7.03 -5.35 -9.61
C GLY A 39 7.09 -6.68 -8.85
N LYS A 40 7.90 -6.79 -7.78
CA LYS A 40 7.94 -7.94 -6.86
C LYS A 40 6.54 -8.45 -6.52
N ASP A 41 6.37 -9.77 -6.38
CA ASP A 41 5.10 -10.34 -6.00
C ASP A 41 4.66 -9.86 -4.61
N ALA A 42 3.35 -9.62 -4.43
CA ALA A 42 2.82 -9.07 -3.18
C ALA A 42 3.02 -10.02 -1.99
N ARG A 43 3.00 -11.33 -2.22
CA ARG A 43 3.20 -12.36 -1.19
C ARG A 43 4.65 -12.54 -0.79
N GLN A 44 5.58 -12.02 -1.59
CA GLN A 44 7.03 -12.06 -1.31
C GLN A 44 7.51 -10.78 -0.62
N VAL A 45 6.64 -9.79 -0.41
CA VAL A 45 7.03 -8.54 0.25
C VAL A 45 7.24 -8.78 1.73
N GLU A 46 8.42 -8.42 2.22
CA GLU A 46 8.78 -8.58 3.62
C GLU A 46 8.77 -7.24 4.37
N ARG A 47 8.80 -7.32 5.70
CA ARG A 47 8.90 -6.13 6.56
C ARG A 47 10.14 -5.28 6.24
N LEU A 48 11.24 -5.90 5.80
CA LEU A 48 12.45 -5.20 5.40
C LEU A 48 12.23 -4.34 4.15
N ASP A 49 11.46 -4.83 3.16
CA ASP A 49 11.13 -4.09 1.95
C ASP A 49 10.35 -2.81 2.27
N ILE A 50 9.38 -2.90 3.18
CA ILE A 50 8.61 -1.74 3.64
C ILE A 50 9.49 -0.74 4.38
N ARG A 51 10.41 -1.21 5.23
CA ARG A 51 11.37 -0.33 5.91
C ARG A 51 12.29 0.40 4.91
N LYS A 52 12.79 -0.31 3.90
CA LYS A 52 13.60 0.28 2.81
C LYS A 52 12.81 1.36 2.06
N TYR A 53 11.55 1.09 1.74
CA TYR A 53 10.69 2.07 1.07
C TYR A 53 10.43 3.32 1.92
N LEU A 54 10.13 3.16 3.21
CA LEU A 54 9.92 4.30 4.11
C LEU A 54 11.21 5.12 4.31
N ALA A 55 12.37 4.47 4.40
CA ALA A 55 13.67 5.15 4.46
C ALA A 55 13.94 5.95 3.17
N PHE A 56 13.67 5.36 2.01
CA PHE A 56 13.76 6.04 0.71
C PHE A 56 12.86 7.29 0.64
N LEU A 57 11.60 7.19 1.08
CA LEU A 57 10.69 8.33 1.12
C LEU A 57 11.15 9.41 2.13
N LYS A 58 11.71 9.01 3.26
CA LYS A 58 12.28 9.95 4.24
C LYS A 58 13.46 10.72 3.64
N GLY A 59 14.33 10.06 2.86
CA GLY A 59 15.43 10.71 2.14
C GLY A 59 14.98 11.71 1.08
N ARG A 60 13.72 11.64 0.62
CA ARG A 60 13.09 12.60 -0.28
C ARG A 60 12.33 13.72 0.44
N ASN A 61 12.58 13.91 1.74
CA ASN A 61 11.94 14.94 2.58
C ASN A 61 10.39 14.88 2.60
N LEU A 62 9.80 13.70 2.43
CA LEU A 62 8.35 13.56 2.61
C LEU A 62 7.98 13.84 4.07
N GLN A 63 6.90 14.61 4.25
CA GLN A 63 6.37 14.93 5.57
C GLN A 63 5.99 13.67 6.37
N LYS A 64 6.20 13.72 7.69
CA LYS A 64 5.85 12.63 8.63
C LYS A 64 4.39 12.16 8.48
N ARG A 65 3.46 13.08 8.24
CA ARG A 65 2.03 12.78 8.03
C ARG A 65 1.80 11.88 6.81
N THR A 66 2.50 12.16 5.71
CA THR A 66 2.42 11.36 4.47
C THR A 66 3.00 9.97 4.67
N LEU A 67 4.12 9.85 5.38
CA LEU A 67 4.73 8.56 5.73
C LEU A 67 3.78 7.71 6.59
N ALA A 68 3.15 8.32 7.60
CA ALA A 68 2.19 7.64 8.46
C ALA A 68 0.96 7.14 7.69
N ARG A 69 0.41 7.98 6.79
CA ARG A 69 -0.71 7.61 5.91
C ARG A 69 -0.36 6.42 5.03
N LYS A 70 0.80 6.45 4.37
CA LYS A 70 1.31 5.34 3.53
C LYS A 70 1.50 4.05 4.32
N LEU A 71 2.08 4.14 5.52
CA LEU A 71 2.25 2.98 6.39
C LEU A 71 0.90 2.36 6.79
N SER A 72 -0.13 3.19 7.05
CA SER A 72 -1.49 2.70 7.30
C SER A 72 -2.04 1.94 6.10
N THR A 73 -1.89 2.49 4.88
CA THR A 73 -2.25 1.83 3.62
C THR A 73 -1.60 0.44 3.54
N PHE A 74 -0.29 0.35 3.73
CA PHE A 74 0.44 -0.92 3.59
C PHE A 74 0.01 -1.94 4.64
N ARG A 75 -0.18 -1.53 5.89
CA ARG A 75 -0.68 -2.42 6.95
C ARG A 75 -2.04 -3.00 6.59
N SER A 76 -2.96 -2.17 6.11
CA SER A 76 -4.30 -2.62 5.72
C SER A 76 -4.25 -3.60 4.54
N PHE A 77 -3.45 -3.28 3.51
CA PHE A 77 -3.28 -4.12 2.33
C PHE A 77 -2.68 -5.50 2.67
N PHE A 78 -1.55 -5.55 3.39
CA PHE A 78 -0.95 -6.84 3.76
C PHE A 78 -1.79 -7.61 4.76
N LYS A 79 -2.54 -6.94 5.64
CA LYS A 79 -3.52 -7.60 6.52
C LYS A 79 -4.66 -8.25 5.73
N PHE A 80 -5.12 -7.61 4.65
CA PHE A 80 -6.07 -8.21 3.72
C PHE A 80 -5.48 -9.45 3.04
N LEU A 81 -4.24 -9.37 2.52
CA LEU A 81 -3.60 -10.52 1.86
C LEU A 81 -3.34 -11.72 2.77
N LEU A 82 -3.17 -11.51 4.07
CA LEU A 82 -3.01 -12.59 5.04
C LEU A 82 -4.32 -13.30 5.38
N ARG A 83 -5.47 -12.72 5.01
CA ARG A 83 -6.81 -13.29 5.23
C ARG A 83 -7.37 -13.98 3.98
N GLU A 84 -6.73 -13.79 2.82
CA GLU A 84 -7.10 -14.34 1.51
C GLU A 84 -6.18 -15.51 1.13
#